data_AF-A0A7C7KKR1-F1
#
_entry.id   AF-A0A7C7KKR1-F1
#
_cell.length_a   1.000
_cell.length_b   1.000
_cell.length_c   1.000
_cell.angle_alpha   90.00
_cell.angle_beta   90.00
_cell.angle_gamma   90.00
#
_symmetry.space_group_name_H-M   'P 1'
#
loop_
_entity.id
_entity.type
_entity.pdbx_description
1 polymer ?
#
loop_
_entity_poly.entity_id
_entity_poly.type
_entity_poly.pdbx_seq_one_letter_code
_entity_poly.pdbx_strand_id
1 'polypeptide(L)' 'MIGTSIAYHLCRGGERDVLLLEKSKLTEGCTWHAAGLVGQFRSQQNLMQLMRDSVALFDTLKAETGQDP' A
#
# COMPACT_ATOMS: atom_id res chain seq x y z
N MET A 1 3.48 4.20 -0.46
CA MET A 1 4.17 3.07 -1.14
C MET A 1 3.20 2.41 -2.11
N ILE A 2 3.34 2.61 -3.42
CA ILE A 2 2.37 2.09 -4.41
C ILE A 2 2.84 0.76 -5.02
N GLY A 3 4.09 0.65 -5.44
CA GLY A 3 4.62 -0.57 -6.08
C GLY A 3 4.50 -1.81 -5.20
N THR A 4 4.85 -1.71 -3.91
CA THR A 4 4.73 -2.83 -2.96
C THR A 4 3.28 -3.22 -2.68
N SER A 5 2.36 -2.25 -2.64
CA SER A 5 0.93 -2.53 -2.50
C SER A 5 0.39 -3.31 -3.69
N ILE A 6 0.75 -2.91 -4.91
CA ILE A 6 0.38 -3.64 -6.15
C ILE A 6 0.94 -5.07 -6.12
N ALA A 7 2.23 -5.23 -5.81
CA ALA A 7 2.86 -6.55 -5.75
C ALA A 7 2.20 -7.47 -4.69
N TYR A 8 1.92 -6.92 -3.50
CA TYR A 8 1.21 -7.64 -2.44
C TYR A 8 -0.18 -8.12 -2.92
N HIS A 9 -0.96 -7.26 -3.57
CA HIS A 9 -2.29 -7.64 -4.07
C HIS A 9 -2.25 -8.64 -5.22
N LEU A 10 -1.26 -8.56 -6.11
CA LEU A 10 -1.06 -9.56 -7.17
C LEU A 10 -0.75 -10.93 -6.58
N CYS A 11 0.21 -11.01 -5.65
CA CYS A 11 0.55 -12.26 -4.98
C CYS A 11 -0.64 -12.83 -4.18
N ARG A 12 -1.40 -11.97 -3.49
CA ARG A 12 -2.61 -12.40 -2.75
C ARG A 12 -3.73 -12.88 -3.68
N GLY A 13 -3.80 -12.35 -4.91
CA GLY A 13 -4.70 -12.80 -5.96
C GLY A 13 -4.30 -14.14 -6.60
N GLY A 14 -3.16 -14.72 -6.23
CA GLY A 14 -2.66 -15.99 -6.74
C GLY A 14 -1.70 -15.86 -7.92
N GLU A 15 -1.38 -14.65 -8.35
CA GLU A 15 -0.35 -14.42 -9.38
C GLU A 15 1.02 -14.88 -8.86
N ARG A 16 1.77 -15.55 -9.73
CA ARG A 16 3.12 -16.06 -9.44
C ARG A 16 4.15 -15.27 -10.26
N ASP A 17 5.41 -15.39 -9.88
CA ASP A 17 6.54 -14.78 -10.60
C ASP A 17 6.50 -13.24 -10.66
N VAL A 18 5.99 -12.61 -9.59
CA VAL A 18 5.94 -11.14 -9.47
C VAL A 18 7.33 -10.59 -9.13
N LEU A 19 7.91 -9.80 -10.04
CA LEU A 19 9.18 -9.11 -9.85
C LEU A 19 8.96 -7.60 -9.59
N LEU A 20 9.47 -7.10 -8.46
CA LEU A 20 9.50 -5.68 -8.13
C LEU A 20 10.94 -5.17 -8.21
N LEU A 21 11.17 -4.18 -9.08
CA LEU A 21 12.48 -3.54 -9.27
C LEU A 21 12.47 -2.15 -8.62
N GLU A 22 13.45 -1.89 -7.76
CA GLU A 22 13.67 -0.61 -7.09
C GLU A 22 15.06 -0.08 -7.46
N LYS A 23 15.18 1.23 -7.68
CA LYS A 23 16.43 1.86 -8.10
C LYS A 23 17.46 1.88 -6.96
N SER A 24 16.99 2.09 -5.74
CA SER A 24 17.84 2.17 -4.54
C SER A 24 17.29 1.24 -3.45
N LYS A 25 16.98 1.72 -2.23
CA LYS A 25 16.25 0.90 -1.23
C LYS A 25 14.76 1.18 -1.24
N LEU A 26 13.99 0.17 -0.84
CA LEU A 26 12.56 0.33 -0.60
C LEU A 26 12.33 1.51 0.35
N THR A 27 11.33 2.34 0.01
CA THR A 27 10.94 3.57 0.72
C THR A 27 11.77 4.83 0.45
N GLU A 28 12.93 4.78 -0.22
CA GLU A 28 13.83 5.94 -0.43
C GLU A 28 13.29 7.05 -1.37
N GLY A 29 12.09 6.89 -1.93
CA GLY A 29 11.38 7.92 -2.70
C GLY A 29 10.52 8.86 -1.83
N CYS A 30 9.50 9.47 -2.43
CA CYS A 30 8.56 10.35 -1.72
C CYS A 30 7.78 9.66 -0.57
N THR A 31 7.83 8.33 -0.47
CA THR A 31 7.18 7.58 0.61
C THR A 31 7.89 7.80 1.95
N TRP A 32 9.22 7.87 2.00
CA TRP A 32 9.98 8.18 3.22
C TRP A 32 9.62 9.56 3.79
N HIS A 33 9.44 10.56 2.92
CA HIS A 33 9.13 11.93 3.31
C HIS A 33 7.62 12.17 3.56
N ALA A 34 6.75 11.19 3.35
CA ALA A 34 5.30 11.38 3.49
C ALA A 34 4.91 11.40 4.98
N ALA A 35 4.29 12.50 5.44
CA ALA A 35 3.90 12.71 6.85
C ALA A 35 2.77 11.79 7.37
N GLY A 36 2.45 10.69 6.67
CA GLY A 36 1.41 9.74 7.09
C GLY A 36 -0.03 10.28 7.06
N LEU A 37 -0.27 11.46 6.49
CA LEU A 37 -1.57 12.12 6.56
C LEU A 37 -2.58 11.49 5.56
N VAL A 38 -3.42 10.57 6.04
CA VAL A 38 -4.57 10.03 5.30
C VAL A 38 -5.76 11.01 5.41
N GLY A 39 -5.67 12.14 4.71
CA GLY A 39 -6.69 13.20 4.74
C GLY A 39 -7.89 12.91 3.83
N GLN A 40 -9.07 12.72 4.42
CA GLN A 40 -10.35 12.43 3.76
C GLN A 40 -11.01 13.69 3.15
N PHE A 41 -10.50 14.24 2.05
CA PHE A 41 -11.27 15.27 1.34
C PHE A 41 -11.03 15.25 -0.17
N ARG A 42 -11.72 14.35 -0.89
CA ARG A 42 -11.83 14.42 -2.37
C ARG A 42 -13.23 14.02 -2.85
N SER A 43 -13.70 14.74 -3.86
CA SER A 43 -15.05 14.71 -4.45
C SER A 43 -15.38 13.50 -5.32
N GLN A 44 -14.49 12.51 -5.42
CA GLN A 44 -14.66 11.35 -6.30
C GLN A 44 -14.84 10.06 -5.48
N GLN A 45 -16.00 9.43 -5.63
CA GLN A 45 -16.40 8.24 -4.86
C GLN A 45 -15.43 7.06 -5.03
N ASN A 46 -14.90 6.86 -6.25
CA ASN A 46 -13.95 5.77 -6.53
C ASN A 46 -12.63 5.93 -5.76
N LEU A 47 -12.15 7.17 -5.62
CA LEU A 47 -10.92 7.45 -4.90
C LEU A 47 -11.14 7.29 -3.38
N MET A 48 -12.31 7.67 -2.88
CA MET A 48 -12.69 7.42 -1.49
C MET A 48 -12.79 5.92 -1.18
N GLN A 49 -13.31 5.12 -2.10
CA GLN A 49 -13.35 3.67 -1.94
C GLN A 49 -11.94 3.08 -1.87
N LEU A 50 -11.05 3.46 -2.81
CA LEU A 50 -9.66 3.00 -2.82
C LEU A 50 -8.92 3.36 -1.51
N MET A 51 -9.15 4.57 -0.99
CA MET A 51 -8.57 4.98 0.30
C MET A 51 -9.13 4.17 1.47
N ARG A 52 -10.44 3.91 1.52
CA ARG A 52 -11.05 3.05 2.54
C ARG A 52 -10.46 1.65 2.52
N ASP A 53 -10.33 1.07 1.33
CA ASP A 53 -9.77 -0.27 1.18
C ASP A 53 -8.29 -0.30 1.59
N SER A 54 -7.54 0.77 1.31
CA SER A 54 -6.15 0.92 1.73
C SER A 54 -6.03 1.05 3.26
N VAL A 55 -6.94 1.77 3.92
CA VAL A 55 -6.96 1.90 5.38
C VAL A 55 -7.32 0.57 6.04
N ALA A 56 -8.37 -0.10 5.55
CA ALA A 56 -8.78 -1.40 6.07
C ALA A 56 -7.68 -2.46 5.93
N LEU A 57 -6.83 -2.36 4.90
CA LEU A 57 -5.68 -3.24 4.74
C LEU A 57 -4.63 -3.04 5.86
N PHE A 58 -4.39 -1.81 6.32
CA PHE A 58 -3.45 -1.58 7.42
C PHE A 58 -3.89 -2.28 8.71
N ASP A 59 -5.20 -2.38 8.95
CA ASP A 59 -5.74 -3.10 10.11
C ASP A 59 -5.49 -4.62 10.04
N THR A 60 -5.44 -5.21 8.83
CA THR A 60 -5.19 -6.65 8.67
C THR A 60 -3.70 -7.01 8.56
N LEU A 61 -2.87 -6.09 8.07
CA LEU A 61 -1.44 -6.33 7.84
C LEU A 61 -0.70 -6.77 9.10
N LYS A 62 -1.05 -6.22 10.27
CA LYS A 62 -0.45 -6.63 11.55
C LYS A 62 -0.70 -8.11 11.86
N ALA A 63 -1.91 -8.58 11.62
CA ALA A 63 -2.27 -9.98 11.84
C ALA A 63 -1.61 -10.92 10.82
N GLU A 64 -1.48 -10.48 9.56
CA GLU A 64 -0.93 -11.28 8.47
C GLU A 64 0.60 -11.36 8.49
N THR A 65 1.27 -10.28 8.88
CA THR A 65 2.74 -10.15 8.77
C THR A 65 3.46 -10.10 10.10
N GLY A 66 2.73 -9.89 11.21
CA GLY A 66 3.30 -9.68 12.54
C GLY A 66 4.03 -8.34 12.71
N GLN A 67 4.01 -7.46 11.72
CA GLN A 67 4.66 -6.15 11.76
C GLN A 67 3.64 -5.03 12.06
N ASP A 68 4.01 -4.08 12.92
CA ASP A 68 3.19 -2.89 13.18
C ASP A 68 3.32 -1.91 12.00
N PRO A 69 2.20 -1.47 11.37
CA PRO A 69 2.22 -0.58 10.20
C PRO A 69 2.58 0.88 10.51
#